data_AF-A0A8T4DB97-F1
#
_entry.id   AF-A0A8T4DB97-F1
#
_cell.length_a   1.000
_cell.length_b   1.000
_cell.length_c   1.000
_cell.angle_alpha   90.00
_cell.angle_beta   90.00
_cell.angle_gamma   90.00
#
_symmetry.space_group_name_H-M   'P 1'
#
loop_
_entity.id
_entity.type
_entity.pdbx_description
1 polymer ?
#
loop_
_entity_poly.entity_id
_entity_poly.type
_entity_poly.pdbx_seq_one_letter_code
_entity_poly.pdbx_strand_id
1 'polypeptide(L)'
;MKKIEMVDHTRLEQLLMDGYVVVGPVLHLSRIRPEAIDKMGTKTLIMLRHPSTGHRVKMLTSDERAIERAKNQRHYQEEPIGTLVHIICVALRGRSLKHRVFHLDQLVTSLNGYSGWEFRLGDVVGTFEVDIRIESTDRAEAEKAVDSLQTLLDYLSVLLQVGFHIQHCHYALIPRFGPTILADPEETMLPLITTDEIDTTAATVSSDLTKATAGGLNKAYIGCTMPSRLSMLWAAVEHVFRVKPEQLLTNDEVENLLTYAEGIESLESNIERLEKLKKVYLDFDEETKDPKEEILEKIKETLLDPNRLSLINRNKRMAYAIAPIMDISVQDAYSKVRTASQLRGKHLHQLSTEDSEKLEASEEFLQEALLQYLAQQKETLKV
;
A
#
# COMPACT_ATOMS: atom_id res chain seq x y z
N MET A 1 -9.38 14.35 36.09
CA MET A 1 -10.24 13.18 35.81
C MET A 1 -11.69 13.64 35.76
N LYS A 2 -12.36 13.50 34.60
CA LYS A 2 -13.77 13.90 34.45
C LYS A 2 -14.71 12.77 34.89
N LYS A 3 -15.78 13.15 35.58
CA LYS A 3 -16.83 12.30 36.17
C LYS A 3 -17.48 11.43 35.08
N ILE A 4 -17.43 10.11 35.24
CA ILE A 4 -18.17 9.16 34.41
C ILE A 4 -19.56 9.06 35.04
N GLU A 5 -20.57 9.61 34.38
CA GLU A 5 -21.95 9.53 34.84
C GLU A 5 -22.65 8.37 34.14
N MET A 6 -23.50 7.64 34.88
CA MET A 6 -24.50 6.74 34.31
C MET A 6 -25.66 7.60 33.85
N VAL A 7 -25.97 7.53 32.56
CA VAL A 7 -26.84 8.53 31.93
C VAL A 7 -27.86 7.86 31.00
N ASP A 8 -29.08 8.37 31.00
CA ASP A 8 -30.22 7.92 30.18
C ASP A 8 -30.38 8.73 28.88
N HIS A 9 -31.30 8.30 28.02
CA HIS A 9 -31.64 8.97 26.77
C HIS A 9 -32.01 10.46 26.93
N THR A 10 -32.71 10.83 28.01
CA THR A 10 -33.15 12.22 28.25
C THR A 10 -31.98 13.18 28.36
N ARG A 11 -30.92 12.77 29.06
CA ARG A 11 -29.72 13.61 29.21
C ARG A 11 -28.87 13.64 27.94
N LEU A 12 -28.87 12.58 27.12
CA LEU A 12 -28.26 12.64 25.78
C LEU A 12 -28.97 13.70 24.93
N GLU A 13 -30.30 13.69 24.89
CA GLU A 13 -31.07 14.69 24.14
C GLU A 13 -30.78 16.11 24.61
N GLN A 14 -30.72 16.33 25.92
CA GLN A 14 -30.36 17.64 26.47
C GLN A 14 -28.98 18.10 25.98
N LEU A 15 -27.97 17.23 26.02
CA LEU A 15 -26.64 17.58 25.54
C LEU A 15 -26.63 17.87 24.03
N LEU A 16 -27.40 17.13 23.22
CA LEU A 16 -27.53 17.41 21.79
C LEU A 16 -28.23 18.74 21.53
N MET A 17 -29.29 19.07 22.30
CA MET A 17 -29.97 20.37 22.23
C MET A 17 -29.06 21.53 22.67
N ASP A 18 -28.18 21.28 23.64
CA ASP A 18 -27.15 22.22 24.10
C ASP A 18 -25.98 22.36 23.08
N GLY A 19 -26.08 21.79 21.89
CA GLY A 19 -25.11 21.96 20.81
C GLY A 19 -23.91 21.01 20.87
N TYR A 20 -23.96 19.94 21.69
CA TYR A 20 -22.92 18.92 21.66
C TYR A 20 -23.06 18.03 20.41
N VAL A 21 -21.92 17.64 19.85
CA VAL A 21 -21.82 16.67 18.76
C VAL A 21 -21.27 15.34 19.26
N VAL A 22 -21.64 14.23 18.62
CA VAL A 22 -21.07 12.91 18.91
C VAL A 22 -19.69 12.85 18.28
N VAL A 23 -18.69 12.43 19.04
CA VAL A 23 -17.29 12.36 18.61
C VAL A 23 -16.81 10.92 18.72
N GLY A 24 -16.23 10.42 17.63
CA GLY A 24 -15.75 9.05 17.55
C GLY A 24 -16.86 7.98 17.59
N PRO A 25 -16.48 6.70 17.67
CA PRO A 25 -17.44 5.62 17.65
C PRO A 25 -18.27 5.47 18.92
N VAL A 26 -19.54 5.10 18.73
CA VAL A 26 -20.42 4.62 19.79
C VAL A 26 -19.98 3.19 20.11
N LEU A 27 -19.14 3.04 21.14
CA LEU A 27 -18.39 1.81 21.40
C LEU A 27 -19.01 0.97 22.50
N HIS A 28 -19.24 -0.30 22.22
CA HIS A 28 -19.55 -1.25 23.27
C HIS A 28 -18.28 -1.55 24.08
N LEU A 29 -18.30 -1.41 25.41
CA LEU A 29 -17.09 -1.54 26.23
C LEU A 29 -16.45 -2.93 26.16
N SER A 30 -17.23 -3.98 25.87
CA SER A 30 -16.71 -5.33 25.64
C SER A 30 -15.72 -5.41 24.47
N ARG A 31 -15.72 -4.44 23.56
CA ARG A 31 -14.79 -4.35 22.43
C ARG A 31 -13.48 -3.62 22.76
N ILE A 32 -13.37 -2.98 23.94
CA ILE A 32 -12.22 -2.12 24.28
C ILE A 32 -11.22 -2.84 25.18
N ARG A 33 -11.65 -3.65 26.16
CA ARG A 33 -10.77 -4.44 27.03
C ARG A 33 -11.41 -5.74 27.53
N PRO A 34 -10.90 -6.93 27.17
CA PRO A 34 -11.38 -8.22 27.67
C PRO A 34 -11.19 -8.43 29.18
N GLU A 35 -10.24 -7.75 29.80
CA GLU A 35 -9.84 -7.99 31.20
C GLU A 35 -10.68 -7.19 32.23
N ALA A 36 -11.51 -6.24 31.78
CA ALA A 36 -12.33 -5.39 32.65
C ALA A 36 -13.81 -5.85 32.75
N ILE A 37 -14.10 -7.07 32.31
CA ILE A 37 -15.46 -7.56 32.02
C ILE A 37 -16.35 -7.70 33.27
N ASP A 38 -15.78 -7.84 34.48
CA ASP A 38 -16.58 -8.27 35.65
C ASP A 38 -17.56 -7.24 36.25
N LYS A 39 -17.54 -5.96 35.83
CA LYS A 39 -18.53 -4.96 36.32
C LYS A 39 -19.09 -3.98 35.29
N MET A 40 -18.62 -3.99 34.03
CA MET A 40 -19.03 -3.00 33.01
C MET A 40 -19.45 -3.60 31.65
N GLY A 41 -19.55 -4.94 31.54
CA GLY A 41 -19.62 -5.67 30.28
C GLY A 41 -20.77 -5.35 29.30
N THR A 42 -21.81 -4.63 29.71
CA THR A 42 -22.99 -4.31 28.87
C THR A 42 -23.18 -2.81 28.60
N LYS A 43 -22.19 -1.97 28.95
CA LYS A 43 -22.29 -0.53 28.77
C LYS A 43 -21.64 -0.11 27.45
N THR A 44 -22.28 0.85 26.80
CA THR A 44 -21.79 1.53 25.61
C THR A 44 -21.27 2.90 26.00
N LEU A 45 -20.09 3.24 25.50
CA LEU A 45 -19.45 4.55 25.61
C LEU A 45 -19.91 5.44 24.46
N ILE A 46 -20.51 6.57 24.80
CA ILE A 46 -20.81 7.67 23.89
C ILE A 46 -19.94 8.85 24.30
N MET A 47 -19.19 9.41 23.35
CA MET A 47 -18.37 10.59 23.57
C MET A 47 -19.00 11.78 22.86
N LEU A 48 -19.11 12.89 23.58
CA LEU A 48 -19.71 14.13 23.09
C LEU A 48 -18.71 15.28 23.26
N ARG A 49 -18.73 16.24 22.36
CA ARG A 49 -17.94 17.47 22.45
C ARG A 49 -18.79 18.67 22.04
N HIS A 50 -18.69 19.75 22.78
CA HIS A 50 -19.25 21.03 22.35
C HIS A 50 -18.23 21.72 21.41
N PRO A 51 -18.61 22.07 20.16
CA PRO A 51 -17.67 22.61 19.17
C PRO A 51 -16.97 23.90 19.61
N SER A 52 -17.71 24.87 20.16
CA SER A 52 -17.15 26.19 20.50
C SER A 52 -16.33 26.21 21.79
N THR A 53 -16.69 25.43 22.80
CA THR A 53 -16.01 25.43 24.11
C THR A 53 -14.96 24.32 24.23
N GLY A 54 -14.96 23.36 23.30
CA GLY A 54 -14.15 22.15 23.39
C GLY A 54 -14.54 21.23 24.54
N HIS A 55 -15.62 21.52 25.27
CA HIS A 55 -16.01 20.74 26.43
C HIS A 55 -16.39 19.31 26.04
N ARG A 56 -15.70 18.32 26.60
CA ARG A 56 -15.95 16.89 26.36
C ARG A 56 -16.77 16.25 27.47
N VAL A 57 -17.76 15.45 27.10
CA VAL A 57 -18.57 14.59 27.98
C VAL A 57 -18.42 13.13 27.54
N LYS A 58 -18.26 12.23 28.51
CA LYS A 58 -18.24 10.79 28.27
C LYS A 58 -19.44 10.17 28.99
N MET A 59 -20.30 9.50 28.25
CA MET A 59 -21.48 8.83 28.76
C MET A 59 -21.29 7.32 28.69
N LEU A 60 -21.52 6.64 29.82
CA LEU A 60 -21.66 5.18 29.83
C LEU A 60 -23.12 4.84 30.02
N THR A 61 -23.71 4.16 29.05
CA THR A 61 -25.12 3.81 29.08
C THR A 61 -25.38 2.40 28.57
N SER A 62 -26.40 1.75 29.10
CA SER A 62 -26.97 0.51 28.55
C SER A 62 -28.36 0.76 27.94
N ASP A 63 -28.79 2.03 27.88
CA ASP A 63 -30.06 2.43 27.29
C ASP A 63 -29.97 2.35 25.76
N GLU A 64 -30.67 1.38 25.17
CA GLU A 64 -30.69 1.16 23.72
C GLU A 64 -31.19 2.38 22.94
N ARG A 65 -32.13 3.16 23.50
CA ARG A 65 -32.64 4.38 22.84
C ARG A 65 -31.56 5.46 22.78
N ALA A 66 -30.78 5.61 23.85
CA ALA A 66 -29.65 6.53 23.86
C ALA A 66 -28.57 6.11 22.86
N ILE A 67 -28.29 4.80 22.77
CA ILE A 67 -27.30 4.25 21.85
C ILE A 67 -27.73 4.46 20.40
N GLU A 68 -28.97 4.10 20.04
CA GLU A 68 -29.51 4.27 18.70
C GLU A 68 -29.56 5.73 18.30
N ARG A 69 -30.03 6.60 19.20
CA ARG A 69 -30.05 8.05 18.97
C ARG A 69 -28.66 8.62 18.70
N ALA A 70 -27.65 8.21 19.46
CA ALA A 70 -26.27 8.65 19.27
C ALA A 70 -25.69 8.14 17.92
N LYS A 71 -26.02 6.91 17.52
CA LYS A 71 -25.66 6.37 16.20
C LYS A 71 -26.33 7.18 15.07
N ASN A 72 -27.61 7.47 15.19
CA ASN A 72 -28.34 8.26 14.20
C ASN A 72 -27.81 9.70 14.13
N GLN A 73 -27.49 10.30 15.28
CA GLN A 73 -26.86 11.61 15.33
C GLN A 73 -25.49 11.61 14.63
N ARG A 74 -24.70 10.57 14.87
CA ARG A 74 -23.40 10.39 14.23
C ARG A 74 -23.53 10.22 12.72
N HIS A 75 -24.46 9.40 12.27
CA HIS A 75 -24.73 9.21 10.84
C HIS A 75 -25.12 10.53 10.16
N TYR A 76 -25.98 11.32 10.78
CA TYR A 76 -26.33 12.66 10.32
C TYR A 76 -25.13 13.63 10.31
N GLN A 77 -24.21 13.48 11.26
CA GLN A 77 -22.99 14.30 11.32
C GLN A 77 -21.98 13.94 10.24
N GLU A 78 -21.88 12.66 9.89
CA GLU A 78 -20.98 12.12 8.87
C GLU A 78 -21.57 12.21 7.45
N GLU A 79 -22.84 12.61 7.31
CA GLU A 79 -23.47 12.82 6.01
C GLU A 79 -22.68 13.85 5.18
N PRO A 80 -22.24 13.50 3.97
CA PRO A 80 -21.40 14.36 3.18
C PRO A 80 -22.22 15.52 2.58
N ILE A 81 -21.77 16.75 2.82
CA ILE A 81 -22.39 17.98 2.28
C ILE A 81 -21.58 18.59 1.13
N GLY A 82 -20.44 18.00 0.80
CA GLY A 82 -19.57 18.48 -0.27
C GLY A 82 -18.30 17.66 -0.42
N THR A 83 -17.41 18.14 -1.27
CA THR A 83 -16.11 17.53 -1.54
C THR A 83 -15.02 18.58 -1.41
N LEU A 84 -14.00 18.29 -0.60
CA LEU A 84 -12.74 19.00 -0.57
C LEU A 84 -11.78 18.31 -1.54
N VAL A 85 -11.23 19.09 -2.47
CA VAL A 85 -10.17 18.62 -3.35
C VAL A 85 -8.88 19.29 -2.90
N HIS A 86 -7.90 18.48 -2.51
CA HIS A 86 -6.56 18.91 -2.11
C HIS A 86 -5.55 18.42 -3.13
N ILE A 87 -4.71 19.32 -3.62
CA ILE A 87 -3.82 19.04 -4.75
C ILE A 87 -2.41 19.54 -4.43
N ILE A 88 -1.42 18.69 -4.65
CA ILE A 88 0.00 19.04 -4.55
C ILE A 88 0.54 19.23 -5.96
N CYS A 89 1.06 20.43 -6.21
CA CYS A 89 1.63 20.84 -7.49
C CYS A 89 3.14 21.05 -7.34
N VAL A 90 3.87 20.76 -8.42
CA VAL A 90 5.33 20.92 -8.49
C VAL A 90 5.71 21.76 -9.69
N ALA A 91 6.61 22.72 -9.46
CA ALA A 91 7.29 23.46 -10.51
C ALA A 91 8.52 22.67 -10.98
N LEU A 92 8.45 22.19 -12.21
CA LEU A 92 9.48 21.43 -12.91
C LEU A 92 10.39 22.34 -13.75
N ARG A 93 11.33 21.71 -14.48
CA ARG A 93 12.36 22.40 -15.29
C ARG A 93 11.75 23.49 -16.19
N GLY A 94 12.45 24.62 -16.29
CA GLY A 94 12.18 25.67 -17.27
C GLY A 94 13.09 25.56 -18.50
N ARG A 95 13.03 26.55 -19.39
CA ARG A 95 13.75 26.57 -20.69
C ARG A 95 15.30 26.50 -20.63
N SER A 96 15.91 26.55 -19.44
CA SER A 96 17.36 26.59 -19.22
C SER A 96 17.92 25.22 -18.82
N LEU A 97 19.05 24.81 -19.41
CA LEU A 97 19.75 23.54 -19.13
C LEU A 97 20.38 23.44 -17.72
N LYS A 98 20.37 24.51 -16.92
CA LYS A 98 20.92 24.49 -15.56
C LYS A 98 19.82 24.11 -14.56
N HIS A 99 20.14 23.23 -13.60
CA HIS A 99 19.27 22.96 -12.45
C HIS A 99 18.98 24.27 -11.71
N ARG A 100 17.75 24.77 -11.81
CA ARG A 100 17.28 25.93 -11.06
C ARG A 100 16.29 25.44 -10.00
N VAL A 101 16.44 25.99 -8.81
CA VAL A 101 15.47 25.87 -7.73
C VAL A 101 14.44 26.98 -7.94
N PHE A 102 13.16 26.64 -7.99
CA PHE A 102 12.07 27.61 -8.16
C PHE A 102 11.51 27.99 -6.79
N HIS A 103 11.73 29.24 -6.39
CA HIS A 103 11.08 29.81 -5.22
C HIS A 103 9.69 30.30 -5.63
N LEU A 104 8.65 29.68 -5.05
CA LEU A 104 7.26 29.88 -5.47
C LEU A 104 6.49 30.88 -4.59
N ASP A 105 7.15 31.48 -3.60
CA ASP A 105 6.53 32.31 -2.57
C ASP A 105 5.69 33.45 -3.15
N GLN A 106 6.26 34.19 -4.11
CA GLN A 106 5.58 35.31 -4.77
C GLN A 106 4.42 34.84 -5.66
N LEU A 107 4.59 33.70 -6.35
CA LEU A 107 3.56 33.13 -7.21
C LEU A 107 2.36 32.66 -6.38
N VAL A 108 2.61 31.84 -5.35
CA VAL A 108 1.56 31.33 -4.45
C VAL A 108 0.80 32.48 -3.80
N THR A 109 1.52 33.50 -3.32
CA THR A 109 0.89 34.70 -2.73
C THR A 109 -0.01 35.42 -3.74
N SER A 110 0.39 35.50 -5.01
CA SER A 110 -0.40 36.16 -6.05
C SER A 110 -1.63 35.38 -6.51
N LEU A 111 -1.65 34.06 -6.32
CA LEU A 111 -2.74 33.18 -6.74
C LEU A 111 -3.77 32.93 -5.64
N ASN A 112 -3.45 33.25 -4.39
CA ASN A 112 -4.32 32.95 -3.26
C ASN A 112 -5.71 33.58 -3.41
N GLY A 113 -6.76 32.74 -3.34
CA GLY A 113 -8.15 33.15 -3.53
C GLY A 113 -8.63 33.20 -4.99
N TYR A 114 -7.78 32.86 -5.96
CA TYR A 114 -8.16 32.84 -7.37
C TYR A 114 -9.23 31.77 -7.63
N SER A 115 -10.41 32.20 -8.10
CA SER A 115 -11.53 31.31 -8.45
C SER A 115 -11.95 30.35 -7.32
N GLY A 116 -11.82 30.78 -6.06
CA GLY A 116 -12.20 29.97 -4.89
C GLY A 116 -11.17 28.93 -4.45
N TRP A 117 -10.02 28.88 -5.12
CA TRP A 117 -8.88 28.05 -4.69
C TRP A 117 -8.07 28.75 -3.59
N GLU A 118 -7.68 27.99 -2.58
CA GLU A 118 -6.72 28.41 -1.56
C GLU A 118 -5.34 27.85 -1.92
N PHE A 119 -4.34 28.70 -2.10
CA PHE A 119 -2.98 28.29 -2.46
C PHE A 119 -2.05 28.45 -1.26
N ARG A 120 -1.20 27.45 -1.01
CA ARG A 120 -0.22 27.45 0.10
C ARG A 120 1.12 26.94 -0.38
N LEU A 121 2.21 27.40 0.23
CA LEU A 121 3.54 26.86 -0.05
C LEU A 121 3.64 25.45 0.53
N GLY A 122 4.23 24.53 -0.24
CA GLY A 122 4.51 23.19 0.24
C GLY A 122 5.82 23.16 1.04
N ASP A 123 5.99 22.09 1.83
CA ASP A 123 7.18 21.90 2.67
C ASP A 123 8.47 21.65 1.86
N VAL A 124 8.34 21.30 0.58
CA VAL A 124 9.46 21.01 -0.32
C VAL A 124 9.66 22.17 -1.28
N VAL A 125 10.92 22.58 -1.48
CA VAL A 125 11.21 23.69 -2.39
C VAL A 125 10.78 23.36 -3.81
N GLY A 126 10.03 24.27 -4.43
CA GLY A 126 9.45 24.08 -5.76
C GLY A 126 8.09 23.38 -5.76
N THR A 127 7.47 23.17 -4.58
CA THR A 127 6.10 22.64 -4.48
C THR A 127 5.15 23.65 -3.84
N PHE A 128 3.87 23.50 -4.16
CA PHE A 128 2.78 24.25 -3.54
C PHE A 128 1.51 23.40 -3.50
N GLU A 129 0.66 23.70 -2.54
CA GLU A 129 -0.60 23.01 -2.27
C GLU A 129 -1.77 23.89 -2.68
N VAL A 130 -2.84 23.27 -3.15
CA VAL A 130 -4.06 23.95 -3.55
C VAL A 130 -5.28 23.21 -3.03
N ASP A 131 -6.17 23.94 -2.36
CA ASP A 131 -7.44 23.43 -1.83
C ASP A 131 -8.63 24.10 -2.53
N ILE A 132 -9.67 23.33 -2.85
CA ILE A 132 -11.00 23.88 -3.18
C ILE A 132 -12.09 23.09 -2.48
N ARG A 133 -13.10 23.80 -1.99
CA ARG A 133 -14.32 23.22 -1.43
C ARG A 133 -15.45 23.32 -2.44
N ILE A 134 -16.05 22.18 -2.74
CA ILE A 134 -17.16 22.04 -3.67
C ILE A 134 -18.40 21.67 -2.86
N GLU A 135 -19.47 22.44 -3.00
CA GLU A 135 -20.76 22.20 -2.32
C GLU A 135 -21.59 21.10 -3.02
N SER A 136 -20.92 20.05 -3.49
CA SER A 136 -21.48 18.91 -4.18
C SER A 136 -20.67 17.66 -3.82
N THR A 137 -21.35 16.52 -3.77
CA THR A 137 -20.72 15.20 -3.62
C THR A 137 -20.55 14.49 -4.96
N ASP A 138 -20.93 15.15 -6.06
CA ASP A 138 -20.74 14.63 -7.41
C ASP A 138 -19.25 14.66 -7.78
N ARG A 139 -18.72 13.48 -8.06
CA ARG A 139 -17.34 13.31 -8.49
C ARG A 139 -17.04 14.05 -9.79
N ALA A 140 -18.01 14.18 -10.70
CA ALA A 140 -17.81 14.87 -11.97
C ALA A 140 -17.51 16.37 -11.78
N GLU A 141 -18.09 17.00 -10.76
CA GLU A 141 -17.78 18.39 -10.41
C GLU A 141 -16.37 18.52 -9.83
N ALA A 142 -15.93 17.56 -9.03
CA ALA A 142 -14.57 17.51 -8.51
C ALA A 142 -13.52 17.31 -9.60
N GLU A 143 -13.78 16.43 -10.57
CA GLU A 143 -12.92 16.23 -11.74
C GLU A 143 -12.86 17.50 -12.61
N LYS A 144 -14.00 18.17 -12.82
CA LYS A 144 -14.04 19.46 -13.52
C LYS A 144 -13.23 20.54 -12.81
N ALA A 145 -13.20 20.56 -11.48
CA ALA A 145 -12.35 21.46 -10.72
C ALA A 145 -10.86 21.16 -10.99
N VAL A 146 -10.45 19.89 -10.94
CA VAL A 146 -9.07 19.49 -11.26
C VAL A 146 -8.68 19.90 -12.69
N ASP A 147 -9.55 19.70 -13.67
CA ASP A 147 -9.32 20.14 -15.06
C ASP A 147 -9.15 21.66 -15.16
N SER A 148 -9.92 22.42 -14.37
CA SER A 148 -9.78 23.88 -14.30
C SER A 148 -8.44 24.31 -13.70
N LEU A 149 -7.94 23.60 -12.69
CA LEU A 149 -6.61 23.83 -12.13
C LEU A 149 -5.53 23.48 -13.15
N GLN A 150 -5.64 22.33 -13.83
CA GLN A 150 -4.68 21.94 -14.87
C GLN A 150 -4.60 23.01 -15.97
N THR A 151 -5.74 23.55 -16.39
CA THR A 151 -5.80 24.66 -17.35
C THR A 151 -5.06 25.91 -16.84
N LEU A 152 -5.23 26.26 -15.56
CA LEU A 152 -4.49 27.35 -14.93
C LEU A 152 -2.98 27.08 -14.92
N LEU A 153 -2.56 25.86 -14.56
CA LEU A 153 -1.14 25.47 -14.57
C LEU A 153 -0.53 25.57 -15.97
N ASP A 154 -1.29 25.19 -17.00
CA ASP A 154 -0.85 25.33 -18.39
C ASP A 154 -0.64 26.81 -18.75
N TYR A 155 -1.53 27.71 -18.32
CA TYR A 155 -1.34 29.16 -18.52
C TYR A 155 -0.12 29.69 -17.78
N LEU A 156 0.08 29.30 -16.53
CA LEU A 156 1.26 29.66 -15.75
C LEU A 156 2.54 29.15 -16.42
N SER A 157 2.48 27.97 -17.04
CA SER A 157 3.63 27.38 -17.71
C SER A 157 4.08 28.21 -18.92
N VAL A 158 3.13 28.75 -19.68
CA VAL A 158 3.40 29.63 -20.81
C VAL A 158 3.95 30.97 -20.34
N LEU A 159 3.33 31.56 -19.32
CA LEU A 159 3.70 32.88 -18.80
C LEU A 159 5.10 32.88 -18.17
N LEU A 160 5.40 31.87 -17.37
CA LEU A 160 6.61 31.80 -16.56
C LEU A 160 7.73 30.98 -17.24
N GLN A 161 7.42 30.26 -18.31
CA GLN A 161 8.32 29.33 -18.99
C GLN A 161 8.87 28.25 -18.05
N VAL A 162 8.01 27.78 -17.15
CA VAL A 162 8.27 26.76 -16.11
C VAL A 162 7.22 25.66 -16.26
N GLY A 163 7.61 24.39 -16.30
CA GLY A 163 6.62 23.30 -16.30
C GLY A 163 5.94 23.19 -14.95
N PHE A 164 4.63 23.00 -14.90
CA PHE A 164 3.91 22.70 -13.67
C PHE A 164 3.21 21.35 -13.80
N HIS A 165 3.22 20.58 -12.72
CA HIS A 165 2.64 19.24 -12.71
C HIS A 165 1.87 18.98 -11.42
N ILE A 166 0.68 18.39 -11.53
CA ILE A 166 -0.08 17.87 -10.41
C ILE A 166 0.54 16.53 -9.99
N GLN A 167 1.23 16.52 -8.85
CA GLN A 167 1.90 15.32 -8.33
C GLN A 167 0.92 14.42 -7.58
N HIS A 168 0.04 15.01 -6.78
CA HIS A 168 -0.96 14.30 -6.00
C HIS A 168 -2.29 15.05 -6.01
N CYS A 169 -3.39 14.31 -6.05
CA CYS A 169 -4.75 14.82 -5.92
C CYS A 169 -5.51 13.94 -4.94
N HIS A 170 -6.07 14.54 -3.90
CA HIS A 170 -6.83 13.88 -2.86
C HIS A 170 -8.25 14.45 -2.80
N TYR A 171 -9.23 13.56 -2.76
CA TYR A 171 -10.63 13.92 -2.63
C TYR A 171 -11.12 13.49 -1.24
N ALA A 172 -11.62 14.44 -0.46
CA ALA A 172 -12.21 14.17 0.84
C ALA A 172 -13.67 14.62 0.84
N LEU A 173 -14.57 13.80 1.36
CA LEU A 173 -15.94 14.25 1.61
C LEU A 173 -15.96 15.20 2.81
N ILE A 174 -16.66 16.32 2.67
CA ILE A 174 -16.87 17.29 3.74
C ILE A 174 -18.09 16.83 4.54
N PRO A 175 -17.95 16.41 5.80
CA PRO A 175 -19.09 16.04 6.63
C PRO A 175 -19.91 17.28 7.02
N ARG A 176 -21.21 17.10 7.26
CA ARG A 176 -22.15 18.17 7.67
C ARG A 176 -21.66 18.97 8.87
N PHE A 177 -21.04 18.30 9.83
CA PHE A 177 -20.30 18.94 10.91
C PHE A 177 -18.83 18.58 10.71
N GLY A 178 -17.97 19.60 10.62
CA GLY A 178 -16.53 19.45 10.40
C GLY A 178 -15.94 18.34 11.28
N PRO A 179 -14.84 17.70 10.85
CA PRO A 179 -14.45 16.34 11.23
C PRO A 179 -14.86 15.98 12.67
N THR A 180 -15.99 15.29 12.82
CA THR A 180 -16.39 14.63 14.07
C THR A 180 -15.47 13.46 14.40
N ILE A 181 -14.68 13.05 13.40
CA ILE A 181 -13.46 12.28 13.54
C ILE A 181 -12.29 13.29 13.55
N LEU A 182 -12.12 14.00 14.68
CA LEU A 182 -10.77 14.03 15.23
C LEU A 182 -10.56 12.63 15.83
N ALA A 183 -10.32 11.64 14.96
CA ALA A 183 -9.05 10.97 15.13
C ALA A 183 -8.08 12.12 14.88
N ASP A 184 -7.70 12.80 15.98
CA ASP A 184 -6.43 13.53 15.98
C ASP A 184 -5.47 12.60 15.22
N PRO A 185 -4.62 13.07 14.29
CA PRO A 185 -3.54 12.22 13.80
C PRO A 185 -3.01 11.50 15.02
N GLU A 186 -3.04 10.16 15.04
CA GLU A 186 -2.51 9.43 16.17
C GLU A 186 -1.02 9.76 16.12
N GLU A 187 -0.66 10.81 16.86
CA GLU A 187 0.70 11.22 17.13
C GLU A 187 1.26 10.11 17.99
N THR A 188 1.63 9.04 17.32
CA THR A 188 2.41 7.98 17.90
C THR A 188 3.80 8.58 17.97
N MET A 189 4.13 9.12 19.14
CA MET A 189 5.51 9.42 19.47
C MET A 189 6.27 8.11 19.31
N LEU A 190 7.12 8.04 18.28
CA LEU A 190 8.01 6.91 18.10
C LEU A 190 8.80 6.75 19.42
N PRO A 191 8.94 5.53 19.95
CA PRO A 191 9.69 5.32 21.17
C PRO A 191 11.11 5.88 21.01
N LEU A 192 11.66 6.41 22.10
CA LEU A 192 13.03 6.91 22.10
C LEU A 192 13.97 5.73 21.78
N ILE A 193 14.68 5.82 20.66
CA ILE A 193 15.67 4.82 20.27
C ILE A 193 17.01 5.19 20.93
N THR A 194 17.59 4.24 21.66
CA THR A 194 18.90 4.38 22.28
C THR A 194 20.02 4.11 21.28
N THR A 195 21.22 4.66 21.53
CA THR A 195 22.40 4.39 20.69
C THR A 195 22.74 2.90 20.65
N ASP A 196 22.63 2.20 21.78
CA ASP A 196 22.83 0.76 21.86
C ASP A 196 21.86 -0.03 20.95
N GLU A 197 20.60 0.40 20.84
CA GLU A 197 19.63 -0.20 19.93
C GLU A 197 19.99 0.03 18.46
N ILE A 198 20.51 1.22 18.13
CA ILE A 198 21.01 1.53 16.78
C ILE A 198 22.21 0.65 16.45
N ASP A 199 23.19 0.58 17.33
CA ASP A 199 24.42 -0.20 17.12
C ASP A 199 24.11 -1.69 17.00
N THR A 200 23.22 -2.20 17.85
CA THR A 200 22.74 -3.59 17.78
C THR A 200 22.03 -3.87 16.47
N THR A 201 21.20 -2.94 16.00
CA THR A 201 20.47 -3.07 14.72
C THR A 201 21.42 -2.97 13.54
N ALA A 202 22.38 -2.06 13.56
CA ALA A 202 23.41 -1.92 12.53
C ALA A 202 24.30 -3.18 12.43
N ALA A 203 24.67 -3.77 13.55
CA ALA A 203 25.38 -5.05 13.59
C ALA A 203 24.54 -6.20 12.99
N THR A 204 23.22 -6.20 13.26
CA THR A 204 22.27 -7.17 12.69
C THR A 204 22.12 -6.99 11.17
N VAL A 205 22.10 -5.75 10.70
CA VAL A 205 21.93 -5.36 9.28
C VAL A 205 23.29 -5.17 8.60
N SER A 206 24.22 -6.08 8.87
CA SER A 206 25.60 -6.02 8.35
C SER A 206 25.77 -6.79 7.04
N SER A 207 25.07 -7.91 6.88
CA SER A 207 25.14 -8.77 5.68
C SER A 207 24.27 -8.25 4.53
N ASP A 208 24.62 -8.63 3.30
CA ASP A 208 23.85 -8.20 2.12
C ASP A 208 22.39 -8.67 2.18
N LEU A 209 22.15 -9.87 2.71
CA LEU A 209 20.80 -10.43 2.82
C LEU A 209 19.97 -9.71 3.88
N THR A 210 20.55 -9.39 5.04
CA THR A 210 19.86 -8.61 6.09
C THR A 210 19.60 -7.16 5.68
N LYS A 211 20.52 -6.54 4.92
CA LYS A 211 20.31 -5.24 4.27
C LYS A 211 19.17 -5.28 3.25
N ALA A 212 19.14 -6.33 2.41
CA ALA A 212 18.06 -6.52 1.45
C ALA A 212 16.71 -6.72 2.15
N THR A 213 16.68 -7.47 3.25
CA THR A 213 15.48 -7.64 4.10
C THR A 213 15.00 -6.30 4.65
N ALA A 214 15.87 -5.55 5.32
CA ALA A 214 15.53 -4.25 5.90
C ALA A 214 15.08 -3.24 4.83
N GLY A 215 15.77 -3.21 3.69
CA GLY A 215 15.39 -2.38 2.55
C GLY A 215 14.05 -2.77 1.93
N GLY A 216 13.74 -4.07 1.88
CA GLY A 216 12.46 -4.61 1.44
C GLY A 216 11.29 -4.19 2.34
N LEU A 217 11.47 -4.34 3.65
CA LEU A 217 10.51 -3.89 4.67
C LEU A 217 10.27 -2.38 4.57
N ASN A 218 11.33 -1.58 4.51
CA ASN A 218 11.19 -0.12 4.39
C ASN A 218 10.43 0.29 3.12
N LYS A 219 10.72 -0.33 1.97
CA LYS A 219 9.99 -0.06 0.72
C LYS A 219 8.51 -0.44 0.83
N ALA A 220 8.18 -1.50 1.56
CA ALA A 220 6.80 -1.87 1.84
C ALA A 220 6.11 -0.82 2.73
N TYR A 221 6.77 -0.33 3.78
CA TYR A 221 6.23 0.71 4.66
C TYR A 221 5.98 2.04 3.95
N ILE A 222 6.85 2.40 3.00
CA ILE A 222 6.66 3.59 2.15
C ILE A 222 5.50 3.40 1.16
N GLY A 223 5.17 2.17 0.78
CA GLY A 223 4.11 1.86 -0.16
C GLY A 223 2.76 2.41 0.30
N CYS A 224 2.05 3.12 -0.58
CA CYS A 224 0.78 3.78 -0.23
C CYS A 224 -0.47 2.89 -0.45
N THR A 225 -0.31 1.72 -1.09
CA THR A 225 -1.43 0.81 -1.40
C THR A 225 -1.10 -0.64 -1.09
N MET A 226 -2.08 -1.41 -0.61
CA MET A 226 -1.89 -2.82 -0.22
C MET A 226 -1.27 -3.70 -1.32
N PRO A 227 -1.71 -3.63 -2.60
CA PRO A 227 -1.07 -4.41 -3.66
C PRO A 227 0.40 -4.06 -3.90
N SER A 228 0.75 -2.79 -3.74
CA SER A 228 2.14 -2.32 -3.87
C SER A 228 3.00 -2.86 -2.72
N ARG A 229 2.50 -2.74 -1.47
CA ARG A 229 3.17 -3.30 -0.29
C ARG A 229 3.42 -4.80 -0.43
N LEU A 230 2.38 -5.55 -0.80
CA LEU A 230 2.47 -6.99 -1.02
C LEU A 230 3.51 -7.33 -2.09
N SER A 231 3.58 -6.57 -3.19
CA SER A 231 4.57 -6.79 -4.25
C SER A 231 6.00 -6.55 -3.79
N MET A 232 6.23 -5.50 -2.98
CA MET A 232 7.55 -5.19 -2.40
C MET A 232 7.99 -6.25 -1.39
N LEU A 233 7.10 -6.65 -0.48
CA LEU A 233 7.35 -7.72 0.48
C LEU A 233 7.62 -9.04 -0.23
N TRP A 234 6.83 -9.37 -1.25
CA TRP A 234 7.03 -10.59 -2.02
C TRP A 234 8.40 -10.64 -2.70
N ALA A 235 8.85 -9.53 -3.29
CA ALA A 235 10.19 -9.46 -3.88
C ALA A 235 11.30 -9.65 -2.84
N ALA A 236 11.12 -9.07 -1.64
CA ALA A 236 12.06 -9.25 -0.53
C ALA A 236 12.08 -10.69 -0.02
N VAL A 237 10.91 -11.30 0.24
CA VAL A 237 10.79 -12.70 0.68
C VAL A 237 11.35 -13.66 -0.38
N GLU A 238 11.08 -13.42 -1.67
CA GLU A 238 11.67 -14.22 -2.75
C GLU A 238 13.21 -14.17 -2.75
N HIS A 239 13.78 -13.00 -2.48
CA HIS A 239 15.23 -12.84 -2.44
C HIS A 239 15.85 -13.50 -1.20
N VAL A 240 15.25 -13.29 -0.02
CA VAL A 240 15.74 -13.77 1.27
C VAL A 240 15.60 -15.28 1.41
N PHE A 241 14.44 -15.82 1.05
CA PHE A 241 14.12 -17.24 1.16
C PHE A 241 14.37 -18.00 -0.15
N ARG A 242 15.32 -17.51 -0.97
CA ARG A 242 15.67 -18.13 -2.24
C ARG A 242 16.41 -19.45 -2.00
N VAL A 243 15.70 -20.56 -2.12
CA VAL A 243 16.31 -21.89 -2.20
C VAL A 243 16.71 -22.17 -3.65
N LYS A 244 17.89 -22.76 -3.90
CA LYS A 244 18.27 -23.17 -5.27
C LYS A 244 17.34 -24.28 -5.76
N PRO A 245 16.82 -24.21 -7.00
CA PRO A 245 16.02 -25.31 -7.54
C PRO A 245 16.91 -26.50 -7.89
N GLU A 246 16.38 -27.69 -7.64
CA GLU A 246 16.90 -28.93 -8.19
C GLU A 246 16.18 -29.24 -9.50
N GLN A 247 16.92 -29.75 -10.47
CA GLN A 247 16.40 -30.11 -11.78
C GLN A 247 15.42 -31.28 -11.65
N LEU A 248 14.29 -31.19 -12.35
CA LEU A 248 13.28 -32.26 -12.37
C LEU A 248 13.76 -33.49 -13.12
N LEU A 249 14.46 -33.28 -14.23
CA LEU A 249 14.91 -34.31 -15.16
C LEU A 249 16.40 -34.58 -14.97
N THR A 250 16.78 -35.85 -15.07
CA THR A 250 18.18 -36.25 -15.19
C THR A 250 18.72 -35.93 -16.58
N ASN A 251 20.05 -35.85 -16.73
CA ASN A 251 20.68 -35.62 -18.04
C ASN A 251 20.28 -36.70 -19.06
N ASP A 252 20.16 -37.96 -18.64
CA ASP A 252 19.76 -39.06 -19.51
C ASP A 252 18.31 -38.90 -20.00
N GLU A 253 17.39 -38.47 -19.12
CA GLU A 253 16.00 -38.16 -19.51
C GLU A 253 15.94 -36.98 -20.48
N VAL A 254 16.77 -35.96 -20.29
CA VAL A 254 16.87 -34.82 -21.22
C VAL A 254 17.38 -35.27 -22.59
N GLU A 255 18.46 -36.05 -22.65
CA GLU A 255 19.00 -36.55 -23.92
C GLU A 255 18.00 -37.47 -24.64
N ASN A 256 17.26 -38.31 -23.89
CA ASN A 256 16.19 -39.12 -24.47
C ASN A 256 15.08 -38.24 -25.06
N LEU A 257 14.62 -37.21 -24.34
CA LEU A 257 13.61 -36.28 -24.84
C LEU A 257 14.07 -35.50 -26.08
N LEU A 258 15.35 -35.12 -26.14
CA LEU A 258 15.94 -34.47 -27.31
C LEU A 258 15.99 -35.42 -28.51
N THR A 259 16.40 -36.67 -28.30
CA THR A 259 16.41 -37.72 -29.34
C THR A 259 15.00 -37.96 -29.89
N TYR A 260 13.99 -37.99 -29.01
CA TYR A 260 12.60 -38.09 -29.46
C TYR A 260 12.15 -36.85 -30.23
N ALA A 261 12.53 -35.64 -29.77
CA ALA A 261 12.19 -34.39 -30.44
C ALA A 261 12.81 -34.32 -31.85
N GLU A 262 14.05 -34.76 -32.05
CA GLU A 262 14.69 -34.82 -33.37
C GLU A 262 13.88 -35.60 -34.41
N GLY A 263 13.19 -36.66 -33.98
CA GLY A 263 12.35 -37.51 -34.82
C GLY A 263 10.94 -36.98 -35.10
N ILE A 264 10.55 -35.82 -34.57
CA ILE A 264 9.21 -35.25 -34.78
C ILE A 264 9.21 -34.41 -36.07
N GLU A 265 8.62 -34.94 -37.15
CA GLU A 265 8.49 -34.25 -38.45
C GLU A 265 7.77 -32.89 -38.34
N SER A 266 6.84 -32.71 -37.39
CA SER A 266 6.13 -31.44 -37.22
C SER A 266 6.96 -30.33 -36.55
N LEU A 267 8.15 -30.63 -36.03
CA LEU A 267 9.10 -29.58 -35.64
C LEU A 267 9.75 -28.94 -36.87
N GLU A 268 9.85 -29.66 -37.98
CA GLU A 268 10.31 -29.13 -39.27
C GLU A 268 9.28 -28.14 -39.86
N SER A 269 7.99 -28.34 -39.64
CA SER A 269 6.96 -27.38 -40.09
C SER A 269 6.87 -26.11 -39.24
N ASN A 270 7.40 -26.12 -38.00
CA ASN A 270 7.57 -24.91 -37.19
C ASN A 270 8.72 -24.01 -37.67
N ILE A 271 9.62 -24.52 -38.51
CA ILE A 271 10.71 -23.76 -39.13
C ILE A 271 10.15 -22.60 -39.96
N GLU A 272 9.12 -22.84 -40.78
CA GLU A 272 8.47 -21.79 -41.58
C GLU A 272 7.89 -20.65 -40.70
N ARG A 273 7.39 -20.97 -39.50
CA ARG A 273 6.82 -19.98 -38.58
C ARG A 273 7.91 -19.15 -37.91
N LEU A 274 9.04 -19.77 -37.58
CA LEU A 274 10.23 -19.13 -37.01
C LEU A 274 10.93 -18.24 -38.05
N GLU A 275 11.06 -18.70 -39.28
CA GLU A 275 11.57 -17.90 -40.41
C GLU A 275 10.68 -16.68 -40.68
N LYS A 276 9.35 -16.84 -40.67
CA LYS A 276 8.41 -15.71 -40.79
C LYS A 276 8.56 -14.70 -39.65
N LEU A 277 8.80 -15.14 -38.41
CA LEU A 277 9.00 -14.24 -37.27
C LEU A 277 10.36 -13.51 -37.33
N LYS A 278 11.45 -14.19 -37.74
CA LYS A 278 12.76 -13.55 -37.95
C LYS A 278 12.69 -12.46 -39.02
N LYS A 279 12.00 -12.75 -40.14
CA LYS A 279 11.80 -11.80 -41.25
C LYS A 279 10.97 -10.55 -40.87
N VAL A 280 10.20 -10.62 -39.77
CA VAL A 280 9.39 -9.50 -39.27
C VAL A 280 10.14 -8.65 -38.24
N TYR A 281 11.13 -9.21 -37.53
CA TYR A 281 11.75 -8.56 -36.38
C TYR A 281 13.24 -8.23 -36.52
N LEU A 282 13.97 -8.76 -37.50
CA LEU A 282 15.43 -8.57 -37.62
C LEU A 282 15.88 -8.39 -39.09
N ASP A 283 16.40 -7.20 -39.43
CA ASP A 283 17.23 -6.93 -40.61
C ASP A 283 18.70 -7.33 -40.34
N PHE A 284 18.96 -8.61 -40.02
CA PHE A 284 20.33 -9.07 -39.74
C PHE A 284 20.77 -10.26 -40.59
N ASP A 285 21.99 -10.11 -41.11
CA ASP A 285 22.73 -10.93 -42.07
C ASP A 285 23.77 -11.77 -41.32
N GLU A 286 23.33 -12.70 -40.47
CA GLU A 286 24.22 -13.60 -39.71
C GLU A 286 24.03 -15.07 -40.10
N GLU A 287 25.16 -15.79 -40.16
CA GLU A 287 25.30 -17.21 -40.52
C GLU A 287 24.19 -18.06 -39.91
N THR A 288 23.33 -18.59 -40.78
CA THR A 288 22.18 -19.41 -40.43
C THR A 288 22.62 -20.77 -39.90
N LYS A 289 22.65 -20.92 -38.56
CA LYS A 289 22.46 -22.21 -37.89
C LYS A 289 21.19 -22.87 -38.45
N ASP A 290 21.19 -24.20 -38.59
CA ASP A 290 19.99 -24.94 -39.00
C ASP A 290 18.83 -24.61 -38.03
N PRO A 291 17.69 -24.10 -38.52
CA PRO A 291 16.54 -23.77 -37.69
C PRO A 291 16.09 -24.92 -36.78
N LYS A 292 16.27 -26.17 -37.21
CA LYS A 292 15.95 -27.36 -36.40
C LYS A 292 16.91 -27.47 -35.21
N GLU A 293 18.19 -27.25 -35.43
CA GLU A 293 19.23 -27.26 -34.40
C GLU A 293 19.00 -26.13 -33.37
N GLU A 294 18.59 -24.93 -33.81
CA GLU A 294 18.27 -23.81 -32.91
C GLU A 294 17.05 -24.10 -32.01
N ILE A 295 16.03 -24.78 -32.55
CA ILE A 295 14.85 -25.19 -31.77
C ILE A 295 15.25 -26.23 -30.72
N LEU A 296 16.05 -27.23 -31.10
CA LEU A 296 16.53 -28.27 -30.20
C LEU A 296 17.42 -27.69 -29.10
N GLU A 297 18.27 -26.72 -29.42
CA GLU A 297 19.10 -25.99 -28.44
C GLU A 297 18.21 -25.24 -27.43
N LYS A 298 17.16 -24.54 -27.86
CA LYS A 298 16.20 -23.87 -26.96
C LYS A 298 15.41 -24.85 -26.09
N ILE A 299 15.03 -26.00 -26.64
CA ILE A 299 14.39 -27.08 -25.87
C ILE A 299 15.37 -27.59 -24.81
N LYS A 300 16.62 -27.88 -25.20
CA LYS A 300 17.68 -28.32 -24.28
C LYS A 300 17.91 -27.32 -23.16
N GLU A 301 18.08 -26.04 -23.48
CA GLU A 301 18.21 -24.96 -22.49
C GLU A 301 17.00 -24.90 -21.54
N THR A 302 15.78 -25.08 -22.06
CA THR A 302 14.56 -25.06 -21.25
C THR A 302 14.46 -26.28 -20.32
N LEU A 303 14.83 -27.46 -20.82
CA LEU A 303 14.83 -28.73 -20.06
C LEU A 303 15.94 -28.75 -18.98
N LEU A 304 17.06 -28.09 -19.25
CA LEU A 304 18.19 -27.97 -18.33
C LEU A 304 18.03 -26.83 -17.31
N ASP A 305 17.13 -25.85 -17.53
CA ASP A 305 16.92 -24.74 -16.58
C ASP A 305 16.08 -25.19 -15.37
N PRO A 306 16.69 -25.38 -14.18
CA PRO A 306 15.96 -25.83 -13.01
C PRO A 306 14.99 -24.76 -12.47
N ASN A 307 15.08 -23.49 -12.90
CA ASN A 307 14.09 -22.47 -12.55
C ASN A 307 12.78 -22.64 -13.34
N ARG A 308 12.83 -23.26 -14.52
CA ARG A 308 11.65 -23.57 -15.35
C ARG A 308 11.07 -24.93 -15.03
N LEU A 309 11.93 -25.94 -14.88
CA LEU A 309 11.56 -27.34 -14.62
C LEU A 309 12.22 -27.84 -13.33
N SER A 310 11.77 -27.29 -12.20
CA SER A 310 12.21 -27.70 -10.87
C SER A 310 11.47 -28.95 -10.37
N LEU A 311 12.18 -29.85 -9.67
CA LEU A 311 11.57 -30.99 -8.96
C LEU A 311 10.51 -30.53 -7.94
N ILE A 312 10.78 -29.43 -7.24
CA ILE A 312 9.87 -28.81 -6.28
C ILE A 312 9.58 -27.38 -6.73
N ASN A 313 8.28 -27.06 -6.88
CA ASN A 313 7.86 -25.72 -7.30
C ASN A 313 8.37 -24.63 -6.34
N ARG A 314 8.51 -23.43 -6.90
CA ARG A 314 9.05 -22.25 -6.20
C ARG A 314 8.36 -21.96 -4.87
N ASN A 315 7.03 -21.95 -4.83
CA ASN A 315 6.28 -21.60 -3.62
C ASN A 315 6.49 -22.62 -2.51
N LYS A 316 6.61 -23.91 -2.85
CA LYS A 316 6.87 -24.98 -1.89
C LYS A 316 8.30 -24.92 -1.36
N ARG A 317 9.28 -24.57 -2.21
CA ARG A 317 10.66 -24.31 -1.77
C ARG A 317 10.75 -23.14 -0.79
N MET A 318 10.07 -22.02 -1.08
CA MET A 318 9.98 -20.90 -0.14
C MET A 318 9.32 -21.30 1.17
N ALA A 319 8.24 -22.09 1.12
CA ALA A 319 7.55 -22.57 2.32
C ALA A 319 8.48 -23.42 3.22
N TYR A 320 9.33 -24.28 2.65
CA TYR A 320 10.33 -25.03 3.42
C TYR A 320 11.34 -24.12 4.13
N ALA A 321 11.70 -22.98 3.52
CA ALA A 321 12.63 -22.04 4.11
C ALA A 321 11.97 -21.15 5.18
N ILE A 322 10.70 -20.77 5.00
CA ILE A 322 9.96 -19.89 5.92
C ILE A 322 9.45 -20.64 7.15
N ALA A 323 8.93 -21.87 6.97
CA ALA A 323 8.32 -22.66 8.04
C ALA A 323 9.16 -22.76 9.33
N PRO A 324 10.47 -23.12 9.29
CA PRO A 324 11.28 -23.20 10.50
C PRO A 324 11.56 -21.84 11.15
N ILE A 325 11.51 -20.75 10.38
CA ILE A 325 11.77 -19.39 10.88
C ILE A 325 10.54 -18.83 11.61
N MET A 326 9.36 -19.21 11.15
CA MET A 326 8.09 -18.76 11.74
C MET A 326 7.49 -19.75 12.75
N ASP A 327 8.15 -20.87 13.01
CA ASP A 327 7.65 -21.98 13.84
C ASP A 327 6.23 -22.44 13.43
N ILE A 328 6.03 -22.64 12.13
CA ILE A 328 4.75 -23.12 11.57
C ILE A 328 4.97 -24.37 10.72
N SER A 329 3.90 -25.10 10.42
CA SER A 329 3.98 -26.23 9.52
C SER A 329 4.32 -25.79 8.10
N VAL A 330 5.07 -26.63 7.36
CA VAL A 330 5.36 -26.39 5.93
C VAL A 330 4.09 -26.25 5.11
N GLN A 331 3.03 -26.98 5.49
CA GLN A 331 1.75 -26.92 4.79
C GLN A 331 1.06 -25.56 4.98
N ASP A 332 1.11 -25.01 6.19
CA ASP A 332 0.56 -23.68 6.47
C ASP A 332 1.37 -22.58 5.77
N ALA A 333 2.71 -22.67 5.85
CA ALA A 333 3.60 -21.78 5.12
C ALA A 333 3.31 -21.83 3.61
N TYR A 334 3.13 -23.02 3.04
CA TYR A 334 2.82 -23.19 1.62
C TYR A 334 1.48 -22.58 1.24
N SER A 335 0.44 -22.78 2.05
CA SER A 335 -0.88 -22.17 1.84
C SER A 335 -0.80 -20.65 1.81
N LYS A 336 -0.08 -20.04 2.77
CA LYS A 336 0.09 -18.59 2.87
C LYS A 336 0.96 -18.03 1.73
N VAL A 337 2.09 -18.66 1.40
CA VAL A 337 2.95 -18.28 0.26
C VAL A 337 2.19 -18.37 -1.06
N ARG A 338 1.42 -19.44 -1.27
CA ARG A 338 0.61 -19.62 -2.47
C ARG A 338 -0.45 -18.52 -2.60
N THR A 339 -1.16 -18.21 -1.51
CA THR A 339 -2.16 -17.15 -1.49
C THR A 339 -1.53 -15.79 -1.82
N ALA A 340 -0.43 -15.43 -1.16
CA ALA A 340 0.30 -14.19 -1.45
C ALA A 340 0.76 -14.09 -2.91
N SER A 341 1.30 -15.19 -3.47
CA SER A 341 1.71 -15.27 -4.87
C SER A 341 0.55 -15.04 -5.84
N GLN A 342 -0.62 -15.63 -5.55
CA GLN A 342 -1.80 -15.53 -6.39
C GLN A 342 -2.41 -14.13 -6.33
N LEU A 343 -2.52 -13.55 -5.13
CA LEU A 343 -3.02 -12.18 -4.95
C LEU A 343 -2.12 -11.17 -5.65
N ARG A 344 -0.80 -11.30 -5.51
CA ARG A 344 0.16 -10.46 -6.27
C ARG A 344 -0.09 -10.55 -7.77
N GLY A 345 -0.22 -11.77 -8.32
CA GLY A 345 -0.47 -11.97 -9.75
C GLY A 345 -1.80 -11.38 -10.21
N LYS A 346 -2.87 -11.58 -9.42
CA LYS A 346 -4.20 -11.03 -9.71
C LYS A 346 -4.19 -9.49 -9.73
N HIS A 347 -3.59 -8.88 -8.72
CA HIS A 347 -3.56 -7.42 -8.57
C HIS A 347 -2.53 -6.71 -9.45
N LEU A 348 -1.67 -7.45 -10.16
CA LEU A 348 -0.85 -6.89 -11.23
C LEU A 348 -1.71 -6.43 -12.43
N HIS A 349 -2.89 -7.04 -12.61
CA HIS A 349 -3.74 -6.83 -13.78
C HIS A 349 -5.12 -6.25 -13.44
N GLN A 350 -5.58 -6.34 -12.18
CA GLN A 350 -6.90 -5.86 -11.75
C GLN A 350 -6.88 -5.33 -10.30
N LEU A 351 -7.30 -4.08 -10.10
CA LEU A 351 -7.53 -3.50 -8.77
C LEU A 351 -8.97 -3.83 -8.32
N SER A 352 -9.15 -4.93 -7.60
CA SER A 352 -10.43 -5.31 -6.96
C SER A 352 -10.31 -5.16 -5.45
N THR A 353 -11.38 -4.71 -4.80
CA THR A 353 -11.49 -4.59 -3.34
C THR A 353 -11.99 -5.86 -2.66
N GLU A 354 -12.42 -6.87 -3.42
CA GLU A 354 -13.04 -8.10 -2.90
C GLU A 354 -12.09 -8.98 -2.08
N ASP A 355 -10.77 -8.80 -2.23
CA ASP A 355 -9.74 -9.60 -1.53
C ASP A 355 -9.00 -8.81 -0.43
N SER A 356 -9.53 -7.68 0.06
CA SER A 356 -8.83 -6.81 1.03
C SER A 356 -8.33 -7.57 2.27
N GLU A 357 -9.17 -8.40 2.89
CA GLU A 357 -8.79 -9.19 4.06
C GLU A 357 -7.65 -10.19 3.77
N LYS A 358 -7.66 -10.80 2.57
CA LYS A 358 -6.61 -11.74 2.18
C LYS A 358 -5.31 -11.03 1.81
N LEU A 359 -5.40 -9.82 1.27
CA LEU A 359 -4.25 -8.95 1.01
C LEU A 359 -3.57 -8.57 2.32
N GLU A 360 -4.34 -8.12 3.32
CA GLU A 360 -3.86 -7.80 4.67
C GLU A 360 -3.21 -9.02 5.33
N ALA A 361 -3.89 -10.17 5.37
CA ALA A 361 -3.34 -11.38 5.96
C ALA A 361 -2.05 -11.88 5.25
N SER A 362 -1.94 -11.63 3.95
CA SER A 362 -0.75 -12.00 3.16
C SER A 362 0.40 -11.01 3.39
N GLU A 363 0.08 -9.72 3.51
CA GLU A 363 1.03 -8.66 3.84
C GLU A 363 1.63 -8.88 5.23
N GLU A 364 0.79 -9.08 6.24
CA GLU A 364 1.18 -9.41 7.62
C GLU A 364 2.09 -10.65 7.66
N PHE A 365 1.69 -11.72 6.98
CA PHE A 365 2.49 -12.96 6.93
C PHE A 365 3.89 -12.74 6.32
N LEU A 366 4.00 -12.05 5.19
CA LEU A 366 5.30 -11.82 4.54
C LEU A 366 6.17 -10.85 5.35
N GLN A 367 5.56 -9.84 5.97
CA GLN A 367 6.26 -8.93 6.87
C GLN A 367 6.82 -9.69 8.08
N GLU A 368 5.99 -10.51 8.73
CA GLU A 368 6.41 -11.29 9.90
C GLU A 368 7.53 -12.26 9.55
N ALA A 369 7.47 -12.93 8.39
CA ALA A 369 8.54 -13.80 7.93
C ALA A 369 9.90 -13.08 7.84
N LEU A 370 9.92 -11.86 7.30
CA LEU A 370 11.13 -11.04 7.18
C LEU A 370 11.63 -10.52 8.54
N LEU A 371 10.71 -10.14 9.44
CA LEU A 371 11.05 -9.70 10.80
C LEU A 371 11.64 -10.84 11.63
N GLN A 372 11.04 -12.03 11.58
CA GLN A 372 11.55 -13.24 12.25
C GLN A 372 12.92 -13.65 11.70
N TYR A 373 13.11 -13.53 10.38
CA TYR A 373 14.43 -13.73 9.78
C TYR A 373 15.48 -12.79 10.39
N LEU A 374 15.19 -11.48 10.49
CA LEU A 374 16.11 -10.52 11.12
C LEU A 374 16.35 -10.82 12.61
N ALA A 375 15.32 -11.21 13.34
CA ALA A 375 15.42 -11.59 14.75
C ALA A 375 16.35 -12.81 14.94
N GLN A 376 16.21 -13.84 14.11
CA GLN A 376 17.08 -15.01 14.15
C GLN A 376 18.53 -14.68 13.80
N GLN A 377 18.77 -13.78 12.83
CA GLN A 377 20.13 -13.32 12.54
C GLN A 377 20.75 -12.56 13.72
N LYS A 378 19.94 -11.75 14.43
CA LYS A 378 20.37 -11.04 15.64
C LYS A 378 20.76 -11.99 16.77
N GLU A 379 20.03 -13.09 16.96
CA GLU A 379 20.38 -14.11 17.96
C GLU A 379 21.67 -14.85 17.59
N THR A 380 21.84 -15.17 16.32
CA THR A 380 23.04 -15.85 15.81
C THR A 380 24.32 -15.04 16.04
N LEU A 381 24.24 -13.71 16.02
CA LEU A 381 25.36 -12.79 16.27
C LEU A 381 25.68 -12.56 17.75
N LYS A 382 24.81 -13.00 18.67
CA LYS A 382 25.04 -12.90 20.14
C LYS A 382 25.74 -14.13 20.72
N VAL A 383 25.88 -15.19 19.94
CA VAL A 383 26.66 -16.40 20.23
C VAL A 383 28.08 -16.19 19.71
#